data_AF-A0A316T805-F1
#
_entry.id   AF-A0A316T805-F1
#
_cell.length_a   1.000
_cell.length_b   1.000
_cell.length_c   1.000
_cell.angle_alpha   90.00
_cell.angle_beta   90.00
_cell.angle_gamma   90.00
#
_symmetry.space_group_name_H-M   'P 1'
#
loop_
_entity.id
_entity.type
_entity.pdbx_description
1 polymer ?
#
loop_
_entity_poly.entity_id
_entity_poly.type
_entity_poly.pdbx_seq_one_letter_code
_entity_poly.pdbx_strand_id
1 'polypeptide(L)'
;PPEDEMVDLPDTDQQYVVKNDTMIFTVSRENSSYYASDQDGCTGAYGFLMQANGVYYPPLSRYASEGDLQSLSRQDAVEQVNNIINQLGLTVDLNPKVYPLTYENMVRATKIDLSYGKKIEEGYFIQYPVLVDGVPIFSDFHCRSEMTDSIYGYGSTVAAVVTKDGVRGWQSFAFYDTRLKEENVPVISLQELLDSVSQRLAKAFKNQKSLVNRVELCYFPMVDTPHATEVILQPVWVVDTFTLTSDEISLESLDKFQSGQHVRYFVDATTGAYLVIGDMITHQC
;
A
#
# COMPACT_ATOMS: atom_id res chain seq x y z
N PRO A 1 12.53 -38.98 9.23
CA PRO A 1 12.07 -39.34 7.86
C PRO A 1 13.18 -38.99 6.86
N PRO A 2 13.29 -39.70 5.73
CA PRO A 2 14.48 -39.73 4.90
C PRO A 2 14.75 -38.39 4.19
N GLU A 3 16.01 -38.20 3.82
CA GLU A 3 16.47 -37.30 2.77
C GLU A 3 15.72 -37.62 1.44
N ASP A 4 15.50 -36.58 0.62
CA ASP A 4 14.95 -36.63 -0.74
C ASP A 4 13.41 -36.64 -0.92
N GLU A 5 12.71 -35.70 -0.30
CA GLU A 5 11.64 -35.00 -1.01
C GLU A 5 12.07 -33.53 -1.17
N MET A 6 12.72 -33.22 -2.29
CA MET A 6 12.54 -31.89 -2.86
C MET A 6 11.04 -31.76 -3.12
N VAL A 7 10.34 -31.09 -2.21
CA VAL A 7 9.02 -30.56 -2.53
C VAL A 7 9.27 -29.62 -3.69
N ASP A 8 8.90 -30.03 -4.90
CA ASP A 8 8.81 -29.11 -6.03
C ASP A 8 7.89 -27.99 -5.55
N LEU A 9 8.49 -26.84 -5.23
CA LEU A 9 7.72 -25.64 -4.97
C LEU A 9 6.89 -25.42 -6.24
N PRO A 10 5.55 -25.33 -6.15
CA PRO A 10 4.74 -25.06 -7.32
C PRO A 10 5.29 -23.79 -8.00
N ASP A 11 5.33 -23.79 -9.33
CA ASP A 11 5.83 -22.70 -10.19
C ASP A 11 5.31 -21.29 -9.76
N THR A 12 4.15 -21.28 -9.08
CA THR A 12 3.52 -20.11 -8.48
C THR A 12 4.32 -19.39 -7.39
N ASP A 13 5.31 -20.03 -6.75
CA ASP A 13 6.15 -19.40 -5.71
C ASP A 13 7.50 -18.90 -6.27
N GLN A 14 7.76 -19.08 -7.58
CA GLN A 14 8.98 -18.60 -8.20
C GLN A 14 8.87 -17.11 -8.55
N GLN A 15 9.90 -16.37 -8.16
CA GLN A 15 10.09 -15.00 -8.62
C GLN A 15 10.99 -15.01 -9.86
N TYR A 16 10.42 -14.58 -10.97
CA TYR A 16 11.14 -14.41 -12.23
C TYR A 16 11.69 -13.00 -12.31
N VAL A 17 12.99 -12.88 -12.55
CA VAL A 17 13.68 -11.58 -12.65
C VAL A 17 14.34 -11.45 -14.01
N VAL A 18 14.01 -10.37 -14.72
CA VAL A 18 14.67 -9.94 -15.95
C VAL A 18 15.36 -8.60 -15.68
N LYS A 19 16.69 -8.57 -15.77
CA LYS A 19 17.50 -7.37 -15.51
C LYS A 19 18.47 -7.11 -16.65
N ASN A 20 18.55 -5.85 -17.06
CA ASN A 20 19.60 -5.32 -17.94
C ASN A 20 20.02 -3.91 -17.47
N ASP A 21 20.88 -3.23 -18.22
CA ASP A 21 21.41 -1.91 -17.84
C ASP A 21 20.34 -0.81 -17.75
N THR A 22 19.17 -1.03 -18.38
CA THR A 22 18.09 -0.05 -18.53
C THR A 22 16.83 -0.38 -17.72
N MET A 23 16.66 -1.61 -17.24
CA MET A 23 15.47 -2.03 -16.51
C MET A 23 15.69 -3.19 -15.56
N ILE A 24 14.83 -3.25 -14.54
CA ILE A 24 14.60 -4.44 -13.71
C ILE A 24 13.10 -4.73 -13.74
N PHE A 25 12.75 -5.93 -14.16
CA PHE A 25 11.40 -6.45 -14.12
C PHE A 25 11.36 -7.73 -13.29
N THR A 26 10.37 -7.82 -12.43
CA THR A 26 10.16 -8.94 -11.53
C THR A 26 8.70 -9.34 -11.57
N VAL A 27 8.43 -10.65 -11.60
CA VAL A 27 7.06 -11.19 -11.52
C VAL A 27 7.03 -12.46 -10.69
N SER A 28 6.03 -12.56 -9.82
CA SER A 28 5.62 -13.79 -9.12
C SER A 28 4.08 -13.84 -9.09
N ARG A 29 3.50 -14.88 -8.49
CA ARG A 29 2.06 -14.94 -8.22
C ARG A 29 1.57 -13.72 -7.41
N GLU A 30 2.37 -13.28 -6.43
CA GLU A 30 1.91 -12.28 -5.46
C GLU A 30 2.26 -10.85 -5.83
N ASN A 31 3.21 -10.64 -6.74
CA ASN A 31 3.61 -9.29 -7.13
C ASN A 31 4.17 -9.24 -8.54
N SER A 32 4.01 -8.08 -9.18
CA SER A 32 4.80 -7.70 -10.34
C SER A 32 5.42 -6.34 -10.09
N SER A 33 6.68 -6.15 -10.45
CA SER A 33 7.35 -4.87 -10.30
C SER A 33 8.22 -4.58 -11.51
N TYR A 34 8.18 -3.33 -11.98
CA TYR A 34 9.11 -2.81 -12.97
C TYR A 34 9.67 -1.49 -12.47
N TYR A 35 10.95 -1.26 -12.73
CA TYR A 35 11.51 0.07 -12.64
C TYR A 35 12.57 0.27 -13.72
N ALA A 36 12.54 1.47 -14.32
CA ALA A 36 13.62 1.96 -15.14
C ALA A 36 14.89 2.02 -14.26
N SER A 37 16.04 1.68 -14.84
CA SER A 37 17.33 1.55 -14.14
C SER A 37 17.58 2.62 -13.07
N ASP A 38 18.21 2.24 -11.96
CA ASP A 38 18.62 3.14 -10.87
C ASP A 38 19.47 4.33 -11.37
N GLN A 39 20.07 4.21 -12.57
CA GLN A 39 20.82 5.28 -13.25
C GLN A 39 19.94 6.41 -13.81
N ASP A 40 18.64 6.21 -13.94
CA ASP A 40 17.67 7.20 -14.45
C ASP A 40 16.99 7.99 -13.31
N GLY A 41 17.32 7.70 -12.04
CA GLY A 41 16.84 8.47 -10.90
C GLY A 41 15.36 8.20 -10.55
N CYS A 42 14.87 6.98 -10.73
CA CYS A 42 13.57 6.55 -10.19
C CYS A 42 13.77 5.23 -9.46
N THR A 43 13.38 5.17 -8.19
CA THR A 43 13.15 3.90 -7.50
C THR A 43 11.72 3.46 -7.76
N GLY A 44 11.47 2.16 -7.77
CA GLY A 44 10.15 1.60 -8.13
C GLY A 44 8.97 2.19 -7.35
N ALA A 45 7.74 1.86 -7.77
CA ALA A 45 6.54 2.50 -7.24
C ALA A 45 6.25 2.22 -5.74
N TYR A 46 6.92 1.24 -5.13
CA TYR A 46 6.61 0.79 -3.76
C TYR A 46 6.84 1.86 -2.69
N GLY A 47 7.92 2.65 -2.76
CA GLY A 47 8.17 3.72 -1.78
C GLY A 47 7.06 4.77 -1.75
N PHE A 48 6.54 5.13 -2.93
CA PHE A 48 5.39 6.01 -3.05
C PHE A 48 4.09 5.36 -2.57
N LEU A 49 3.91 4.07 -2.87
CA LEU A 49 2.75 3.29 -2.42
C LEU A 49 2.67 3.26 -0.90
N MET A 50 3.79 3.01 -0.20
CA MET A 50 3.84 3.04 1.27
C MET A 50 3.46 4.42 1.83
N GLN A 51 3.87 5.51 1.17
CA GLN A 51 3.50 6.87 1.56
C GLN A 51 2.01 7.18 1.28
N ALA A 52 1.47 6.70 0.15
CA ALA A 52 0.07 6.87 -0.24
C ALA A 52 -0.87 6.06 0.64
N ASN A 53 -0.44 4.86 1.02
CA ASN A 53 -1.13 3.97 1.94
C ASN A 53 -0.92 4.36 3.40
N GLY A 54 -0.28 5.49 3.74
CA GLY A 54 -0.13 5.94 5.13
C GLY A 54 0.72 5.02 6.00
N VAL A 55 1.65 4.25 5.42
CA VAL A 55 2.70 3.56 6.19
C VAL A 55 3.75 4.57 6.63
N TYR A 56 4.07 5.51 5.73
CA TYR A 56 5.01 6.59 5.97
C TYR A 56 4.33 7.94 6.01
N TYR A 57 4.86 8.85 6.84
CA TYR A 57 4.33 10.19 7.04
C TYR A 57 5.38 11.28 6.81
N PRO A 58 4.93 12.49 6.39
CA PRO A 58 3.54 12.88 6.04
C PRO A 58 2.93 12.14 4.83
N PRO A 59 1.60 11.99 4.70
CA PRO A 59 1.00 11.20 3.62
C PRO A 59 1.36 11.78 2.24
N LEU A 60 1.35 10.96 1.19
CA LEU A 60 1.82 11.38 -0.13
C LEU A 60 1.14 12.64 -0.67
N SER A 61 -0.14 12.87 -0.32
CA SER A 61 -0.90 14.07 -0.69
C SER A 61 -0.25 15.38 -0.21
N ARG A 62 0.58 15.36 0.83
CA ARG A 62 1.31 16.54 1.32
C ARG A 62 2.47 16.94 0.42
N TYR A 63 2.94 16.04 -0.42
CA TYR A 63 3.99 16.29 -1.40
C TYR A 63 3.42 16.56 -2.80
N ALA A 64 2.14 16.26 -3.02
CA ALA A 64 1.50 16.45 -4.31
C ALA A 64 1.31 17.94 -4.62
N SER A 65 1.64 18.33 -5.85
CA SER A 65 1.35 19.68 -6.36
C SER A 65 -0.16 19.88 -6.58
N GLU A 66 -0.61 21.13 -6.56
CA GLU A 66 -1.97 21.46 -7.01
C GLU A 66 -1.98 21.56 -8.55
N GLY A 67 -2.85 20.78 -9.21
CA GLY A 67 -3.05 20.83 -10.67
C GLY A 67 -2.25 19.79 -11.46
N ASP A 68 -2.13 20.02 -12.76
CA ASP A 68 -1.40 19.15 -13.68
C ASP A 68 0.05 19.63 -13.85
N LEU A 69 0.92 18.68 -14.19
CA LEU A 69 2.32 18.89 -14.50
C LEU A 69 2.49 19.52 -15.90
N GLN A 70 3.57 20.28 -16.10
CA GLN A 70 3.79 20.99 -17.37
C GLN A 70 4.16 20.06 -18.52
N SER A 71 4.88 18.99 -18.22
CA SER A 71 5.48 18.07 -19.19
C SER A 71 4.56 16.93 -19.62
N LEU A 72 3.49 16.65 -18.85
CA LEU A 72 2.54 15.57 -19.11
C LEU A 72 1.21 15.88 -18.44
N SER A 73 0.11 15.74 -19.16
CA SER A 73 -1.23 15.90 -18.58
C SER A 73 -1.57 14.71 -17.68
N ARG A 74 -2.45 14.92 -16.69
CA ARG A 74 -2.93 13.84 -15.82
C ARG A 74 -3.65 12.75 -16.62
N GLN A 75 -4.43 13.15 -17.62
CA GLN A 75 -5.18 12.23 -18.47
C GLN A 75 -4.23 11.33 -19.26
N ASP A 76 -3.19 11.89 -19.87
CA ASP A 76 -2.22 11.10 -20.65
C ASP A 76 -1.43 10.16 -19.74
N ALA A 77 -1.09 10.59 -18.52
CA ALA A 77 -0.43 9.73 -17.55
C ALA A 77 -1.30 8.53 -17.12
N VAL A 78 -2.58 8.78 -16.83
CA VAL A 78 -3.58 7.76 -16.51
C VAL A 78 -3.77 6.79 -17.67
N GLU A 79 -3.87 7.30 -18.90
CA GLU A 79 -4.06 6.50 -20.10
C GLU A 79 -2.88 5.55 -20.36
N GLN A 80 -1.64 5.99 -20.09
CA GLN A 80 -0.47 5.10 -20.19
C GLN A 80 -0.58 3.89 -19.25
N VAL A 81 -1.04 4.10 -18.01
CA VAL A 81 -1.20 3.00 -17.04
C VAL A 81 -2.40 2.13 -17.42
N ASN A 82 -3.51 2.72 -17.84
CA ASN A 82 -4.70 2.00 -18.33
C ASN A 82 -4.36 1.07 -19.50
N ASN A 83 -3.50 1.51 -20.42
CA ASN A 83 -3.06 0.67 -21.53
C ASN A 83 -2.33 -0.59 -21.06
N ILE A 84 -1.48 -0.49 -20.03
CA ILE A 84 -0.81 -1.65 -19.42
C ILE A 84 -1.82 -2.55 -18.70
N ILE A 85 -2.70 -1.96 -17.88
CA ILE A 85 -3.78 -2.68 -17.17
C ILE A 85 -4.62 -3.49 -18.16
N ASN A 86 -5.03 -2.88 -19.27
CA ASN A 86 -5.84 -3.53 -20.31
C ASN A 86 -5.07 -4.64 -21.04
N GLN A 87 -3.79 -4.41 -21.37
CA GLN A 87 -2.94 -5.44 -22.01
C GLN A 87 -2.75 -6.67 -21.12
N LEU A 88 -2.63 -6.46 -19.82
CA LEU A 88 -2.46 -7.52 -18.83
C LEU A 88 -3.81 -8.15 -18.40
N GLY A 89 -4.94 -7.58 -18.81
CA GLY A 89 -6.26 -8.06 -18.41
C GLY A 89 -6.55 -7.88 -16.92
N LEU A 90 -5.94 -6.88 -16.27
CA LEU A 90 -6.11 -6.64 -14.85
C LEU A 90 -7.45 -5.94 -14.57
N THR A 91 -8.16 -6.39 -13.54
CA THR A 91 -9.44 -5.80 -13.12
C THR A 91 -9.20 -4.88 -11.93
N VAL A 92 -9.35 -3.57 -12.14
CA VAL A 92 -9.13 -2.52 -11.12
C VAL A 92 -10.28 -1.52 -11.12
N ASP A 93 -10.38 -0.69 -10.08
CA ASP A 93 -11.22 0.51 -10.11
C ASP A 93 -10.61 1.57 -11.04
N LEU A 94 -11.32 1.95 -12.10
CA LEU A 94 -10.85 2.95 -13.08
C LEU A 94 -10.93 4.40 -12.58
N ASN A 95 -11.11 4.60 -11.26
CA ASN A 95 -10.98 5.88 -10.59
C ASN A 95 -9.70 5.93 -9.72
N PRO A 96 -8.50 6.02 -10.32
CA PRO A 96 -7.25 5.97 -9.58
C PRO A 96 -7.05 7.20 -8.70
N LYS A 97 -6.29 7.02 -7.61
CA LYS A 97 -5.66 8.13 -6.89
C LYS A 97 -4.45 8.60 -7.70
N VAL A 98 -4.39 9.89 -8.01
CA VAL A 98 -3.33 10.48 -8.83
C VAL A 98 -2.64 11.61 -8.08
N TYR A 99 -1.32 11.52 -7.96
CA TYR A 99 -0.48 12.46 -7.22
C TYR A 99 0.56 13.08 -8.17
N PRO A 100 0.39 14.34 -8.61
CA PRO A 100 1.40 15.06 -9.38
C PRO A 100 2.57 15.45 -8.47
N LEU A 101 3.80 15.10 -8.86
CA LEU A 101 5.00 15.31 -8.04
C LEU A 101 6.10 15.97 -8.88
N THR A 102 6.68 17.05 -8.37
CA THR A 102 7.96 17.55 -8.88
C THR A 102 9.10 16.61 -8.45
N TYR A 103 10.26 16.71 -9.09
CA TYR A 103 11.46 15.96 -8.68
C TYR A 103 11.79 16.15 -7.20
N GLU A 104 11.77 17.39 -6.70
CA GLU A 104 12.03 17.66 -5.29
C GLU A 104 11.02 16.97 -4.37
N ASN A 105 9.75 16.95 -4.76
CA ASN A 105 8.69 16.31 -3.98
C ASN A 105 8.80 14.78 -4.04
N MET A 106 9.23 14.21 -5.17
CA MET A 106 9.52 12.77 -5.28
C MET A 106 10.66 12.34 -4.35
N VAL A 107 11.76 13.10 -4.31
CA VAL A 107 12.89 12.86 -3.40
C VAL A 107 12.45 12.98 -1.94
N ARG A 108 11.67 14.01 -1.60
CA ARG A 108 11.17 14.21 -0.23
C ARG A 108 10.21 13.10 0.22
N ALA A 109 9.32 12.65 -0.67
CA ALA A 109 8.35 11.61 -0.37
C ALA A 109 9.02 10.25 -0.13
N THR A 110 9.99 9.88 -0.98
CA THR A 110 10.64 8.57 -0.90
C THR A 110 11.86 8.54 0.02
N LYS A 111 12.42 9.71 0.37
CA LYS A 111 13.71 9.84 1.08
C LYS A 111 14.88 9.19 0.35
N ILE A 112 14.71 8.88 -0.93
CA ILE A 112 15.74 8.30 -1.77
C ILE A 112 16.34 9.42 -2.60
N ASP A 113 17.66 9.52 -2.59
CA ASP A 113 18.36 10.45 -3.46
C ASP A 113 18.33 9.94 -4.90
N LEU A 114 17.48 10.57 -5.72
CA LEU A 114 17.30 10.28 -7.14
C LEU A 114 18.40 10.93 -8.01
N SER A 115 19.47 11.47 -7.40
CA SER A 115 20.47 12.34 -8.06
C SER A 115 21.37 11.66 -9.09
N TYR A 116 21.34 10.34 -9.23
CA TYR A 116 22.04 9.66 -10.32
C TYR A 116 21.30 9.92 -11.64
N GLY A 117 21.90 10.78 -12.49
CA GLY A 117 21.49 10.96 -13.89
C GLY A 117 20.55 12.12 -14.21
N LYS A 118 19.91 12.80 -13.22
CA LYS A 118 19.02 13.97 -13.40
C LYS A 118 18.24 14.03 -14.74
N LYS A 119 17.47 12.99 -15.08
CA LYS A 119 16.59 13.02 -16.26
C LYS A 119 15.12 13.32 -15.93
N ILE A 120 14.72 13.12 -14.68
CA ILE A 120 13.33 13.28 -14.25
C ILE A 120 13.16 14.66 -13.60
N GLU A 121 12.25 15.46 -14.14
CA GLU A 121 11.91 16.80 -13.61
C GLU A 121 10.63 16.77 -12.77
N GLU A 122 9.67 15.96 -13.18
CA GLU A 122 8.36 15.79 -12.55
C GLU A 122 7.70 14.50 -13.08
N GLY A 123 6.68 14.01 -12.37
CA GLY A 123 5.93 12.82 -12.74
C GLY A 123 4.72 12.58 -11.84
N TYR A 124 3.84 11.69 -12.27
CA TYR A 124 2.67 11.28 -11.49
C TYR A 124 2.95 9.96 -10.79
N PHE A 125 2.61 9.89 -9.51
CA PHE A 125 2.32 8.60 -8.88
C PHE A 125 0.82 8.30 -9.02
N ILE A 126 0.48 7.12 -9.51
CA ILE A 126 -0.90 6.71 -9.80
C ILE A 126 -1.15 5.38 -9.09
N GLN A 127 -2.23 5.29 -8.32
CA GLN A 127 -2.63 4.08 -7.60
C GLN A 127 -4.07 3.70 -7.96
N TYR A 128 -4.26 2.48 -8.45
CA TYR A 128 -5.56 1.88 -8.73
C TYR A 128 -5.87 0.85 -7.64
N PRO A 129 -6.96 1.03 -6.86
CA PRO A 129 -7.42 -0.01 -5.96
C PRO A 129 -8.05 -1.15 -6.75
N VAL A 130 -8.00 -2.36 -6.18
CA VAL A 130 -8.75 -3.52 -6.68
C VAL A 130 -9.96 -3.71 -5.78
N LEU A 131 -11.14 -3.81 -6.38
CA LEU A 131 -12.41 -3.91 -5.66
C LEU A 131 -13.02 -5.29 -5.81
N VAL A 132 -13.70 -5.74 -4.76
CA VAL A 132 -14.63 -6.86 -4.76
C VAL A 132 -15.95 -6.30 -4.27
N ASP A 133 -17.01 -6.43 -5.08
CA ASP A 133 -18.35 -5.89 -4.76
C ASP A 133 -18.35 -4.40 -4.35
N GLY A 134 -17.46 -3.60 -4.95
CA GLY A 134 -17.32 -2.17 -4.67
C GLY A 134 -16.53 -1.83 -3.39
N VAL A 135 -16.04 -2.83 -2.66
CA VAL A 135 -15.18 -2.65 -1.47
C VAL A 135 -13.73 -2.95 -1.86
N PRO A 136 -12.77 -2.08 -1.50
CA PRO A 136 -11.38 -2.31 -1.84
C PRO A 136 -10.81 -3.52 -1.11
N ILE A 137 -9.93 -4.26 -1.76
CA ILE A 137 -8.96 -5.11 -1.06
C ILE A 137 -7.85 -4.19 -0.53
N PHE A 138 -7.35 -4.46 0.68
CA PHE A 138 -6.24 -3.74 1.27
C PHE A 138 -5.09 -3.59 0.25
N SER A 139 -4.53 -2.39 0.11
CA SER A 139 -3.67 -2.06 -1.04
C SER A 139 -2.17 -2.16 -0.75
N ASP A 140 -1.77 -2.95 0.26
CA ASP A 140 -0.37 -3.09 0.67
C ASP A 140 0.01 -4.53 1.00
N PHE A 141 1.31 -4.79 1.10
CA PHE A 141 1.81 -5.98 1.75
C PHE A 141 1.71 -5.83 3.27
N HIS A 142 1.34 -6.90 3.97
CA HIS A 142 1.31 -6.95 5.43
C HIS A 142 1.99 -8.22 5.93
N CYS A 143 2.84 -8.06 6.93
CA CYS A 143 3.49 -9.15 7.60
C CYS A 143 3.63 -8.82 9.08
N ARG A 144 3.16 -9.72 9.94
CA ARG A 144 3.45 -9.63 11.36
C ARG A 144 4.03 -10.93 11.89
N SER A 145 5.25 -10.84 12.39
CA SER A 145 6.03 -11.94 12.99
C SER A 145 5.85 -12.09 14.51
N GLU A 146 5.22 -11.11 15.18
CA GLU A 146 5.13 -11.05 16.65
C GLU A 146 3.90 -11.74 17.27
N MET A 147 2.98 -12.27 16.46
CA MET A 147 1.85 -13.06 16.94
C MET A 147 2.18 -14.56 16.81
N THR A 148 1.62 -15.38 17.71
CA THR A 148 1.76 -16.85 17.67
C THR A 148 1.32 -17.46 16.34
N ASP A 149 0.48 -16.73 15.60
CA ASP A 149 0.05 -17.01 14.23
C ASP A 149 0.52 -15.84 13.36
N SER A 150 1.41 -16.11 12.39
CA SER A 150 1.91 -15.08 11.49
C SER A 150 0.82 -14.69 10.48
N ILE A 151 0.32 -13.46 10.53
CA ILE A 151 -0.53 -12.91 9.48
C ILE A 151 0.40 -12.36 8.41
N TYR A 152 0.49 -13.07 7.29
CA TYR A 152 1.33 -12.75 6.14
C TYR A 152 0.45 -12.66 4.91
N GLY A 153 0.41 -11.55 4.19
CA GLY A 153 -0.42 -11.49 3.00
C GLY A 153 -0.07 -10.33 2.10
N TYR A 154 -0.45 -10.50 0.84
CA TYR A 154 -0.37 -9.47 -0.17
C TYR A 154 -1.75 -8.89 -0.36
N GLY A 155 -1.88 -7.58 -0.21
CA GLY A 155 -3.05 -6.86 -0.65
C GLY A 155 -3.25 -6.95 -2.17
N SER A 156 -4.09 -6.06 -2.69
CA SER A 156 -4.33 -5.94 -4.12
C SER A 156 -4.40 -4.48 -4.56
N THR A 157 -3.52 -4.10 -5.48
CA THR A 157 -3.43 -2.75 -6.04
C THR A 157 -2.57 -2.80 -7.30
N VAL A 158 -2.74 -1.79 -8.16
CA VAL A 158 -1.73 -1.37 -9.14
C VAL A 158 -1.22 0.01 -8.75
N ALA A 159 0.08 0.23 -8.85
CA ALA A 159 0.73 1.49 -8.57
C ALA A 159 1.79 1.77 -9.65
N ALA A 160 1.89 3.00 -10.11
CA ALA A 160 2.83 3.38 -11.16
C ALA A 160 3.41 4.77 -10.94
N VAL A 161 4.65 4.97 -11.40
CA VAL A 161 5.29 6.27 -11.54
C VAL A 161 5.41 6.56 -13.03
N VAL A 162 4.82 7.67 -13.48
CA VAL A 162 4.74 8.06 -14.89
C VAL A 162 5.37 9.42 -15.10
N THR A 163 6.22 9.53 -16.11
CA THR A 163 6.89 10.78 -16.51
C THR A 163 6.61 11.07 -17.98
N LYS A 164 7.06 12.22 -18.49
CA LYS A 164 6.99 12.55 -19.93
C LYS A 164 7.61 11.49 -20.85
N ASP A 165 8.57 10.72 -20.33
CA ASP A 165 9.27 9.66 -21.08
C ASP A 165 8.58 8.29 -20.98
N GLY A 166 7.45 8.20 -20.28
CA GLY A 166 6.72 6.96 -20.08
C GLY A 166 6.64 6.51 -18.62
N VAL A 167 6.16 5.28 -18.43
CA VAL A 167 6.14 4.58 -17.14
C VAL A 167 7.58 4.29 -16.69
N ARG A 168 7.95 4.82 -15.53
CA ARG A 168 9.28 4.66 -14.91
C ARG A 168 9.28 3.68 -13.75
N GLY A 169 8.12 3.47 -13.14
CA GLY A 169 7.91 2.50 -12.08
C GLY A 169 6.54 1.86 -12.18
N TRP A 170 6.45 0.59 -11.86
CA TRP A 170 5.21 -0.16 -11.75
C TRP A 170 5.34 -1.14 -10.58
N GLN A 171 4.25 -1.28 -9.84
CA GLN A 171 4.08 -2.29 -8.82
C GLN A 171 2.64 -2.79 -8.90
N SER A 172 2.45 -4.09 -8.87
CA SER A 172 1.18 -4.70 -8.52
C SER A 172 1.36 -5.68 -7.37
N PHE A 173 0.30 -5.88 -6.60
CA PHE A 173 0.20 -7.01 -5.67
C PHE A 173 -0.76 -8.07 -6.21
N ALA A 174 -1.12 -9.04 -5.37
CA ALA A 174 -1.87 -10.22 -5.74
C ALA A 174 -3.25 -9.84 -6.31
N PHE A 175 -3.68 -10.56 -7.34
CA PHE A 175 -5.05 -10.50 -7.85
C PHE A 175 -5.73 -11.82 -7.50
N TYR A 176 -6.90 -11.73 -6.88
CA TYR A 176 -7.62 -12.88 -6.36
C TYR A 176 -8.75 -13.29 -7.29
N ASP A 177 -8.82 -14.57 -7.64
CA ASP A 177 -10.03 -15.17 -8.21
C ASP A 177 -11.02 -15.39 -7.07
N THR A 178 -12.00 -14.50 -6.95
CA THR A 178 -12.88 -14.45 -5.78
C THR A 178 -14.07 -15.38 -5.92
N ARG A 179 -14.41 -16.05 -4.81
CA ARG A 179 -15.63 -16.84 -4.68
C ARG A 179 -16.36 -16.39 -3.44
N LEU A 180 -17.65 -16.14 -3.61
CA LEU A 180 -18.52 -15.78 -2.50
C LEU A 180 -18.55 -16.90 -1.46
N LYS A 181 -18.16 -16.56 -0.23
CA LYS A 181 -18.24 -17.47 0.93
C LYS A 181 -19.54 -17.27 1.71
N GLU A 182 -19.92 -16.01 1.93
CA GLU A 182 -21.07 -15.62 2.73
C GLU A 182 -21.58 -14.24 2.26
N GLU A 183 -22.90 -14.06 2.16
CA GLU A 183 -23.54 -12.79 1.81
C GLU A 183 -24.09 -12.06 3.03
N ASN A 184 -24.23 -10.74 2.92
CA ASN A 184 -24.92 -9.89 3.92
C ASN A 184 -24.35 -10.04 5.34
N VAL A 185 -23.04 -10.27 5.45
CA VAL A 185 -22.33 -10.34 6.73
C VAL A 185 -22.47 -8.98 7.43
N PRO A 186 -23.05 -8.93 8.65
CA PRO A 186 -23.20 -7.68 9.37
C PRO A 186 -21.82 -7.13 9.76
N VAL A 187 -21.63 -5.83 9.56
CA VAL A 187 -20.42 -5.12 9.97
C VAL A 187 -20.75 -4.12 11.07
N ILE A 188 -19.83 -3.95 12.03
CA ILE A 188 -19.92 -2.90 13.03
C ILE A 188 -19.93 -1.54 12.34
N SER A 189 -20.68 -0.62 12.90
CA SER A 189 -20.76 0.74 12.40
C SER A 189 -19.44 1.49 12.58
N LEU A 190 -19.23 2.54 11.78
CA LEU A 190 -18.10 3.46 11.96
C LEU A 190 -18.10 4.08 13.38
N GLN A 191 -19.28 4.36 13.95
CA GLN A 191 -19.38 4.91 15.30
C GLN A 191 -18.88 3.91 16.35
N GLU A 192 -19.32 2.65 16.30
CA GLU A 192 -18.86 1.60 17.21
C GLU A 192 -17.35 1.38 17.11
N LEU A 193 -16.80 1.39 15.90
CA LEU A 193 -15.36 1.33 15.66
C LEU A 193 -14.64 2.51 16.33
N LEU A 194 -15.08 3.74 16.07
CA LEU A 194 -14.44 4.95 16.59
C LEU A 194 -14.52 5.03 18.11
N ASP A 195 -15.63 4.60 18.70
CA ASP A 195 -15.78 4.51 20.16
C ASP A 195 -14.79 3.50 20.76
N SER A 196 -14.66 2.32 20.14
CA SER A 196 -13.70 1.28 20.56
C SER A 196 -12.24 1.79 20.46
N VAL A 197 -11.88 2.39 19.33
CA VAL A 197 -10.53 2.96 19.10
C VAL A 197 -10.25 4.11 20.08
N SER A 198 -11.22 5.02 20.28
CA SER A 198 -11.11 6.12 21.24
C SER A 198 -10.86 5.63 22.66
N GLN A 199 -11.63 4.64 23.14
CA GLN A 199 -11.43 4.02 24.45
C GLN A 199 -10.04 3.37 24.57
N ARG A 200 -9.58 2.70 23.51
CA ARG A 200 -8.26 2.08 23.46
C ARG A 200 -7.14 3.11 23.56
N LEU A 201 -7.22 4.18 22.78
CA LEU A 201 -6.24 5.27 22.79
C LEU A 201 -6.21 5.98 24.15
N ALA A 202 -7.37 6.29 24.73
CA ALA A 202 -7.47 6.92 26.05
C ALA A 202 -6.85 6.05 27.17
N LYS A 203 -6.97 4.72 27.06
CA LYS A 203 -6.34 3.78 28.00
C LYS A 203 -4.83 3.69 27.82
N ALA A 204 -4.36 3.64 26.57
CA ALA A 204 -2.95 3.46 26.23
C ALA A 204 -2.12 4.74 26.48
N PHE A 205 -2.69 5.91 26.18
CA PHE A 205 -1.97 7.18 26.16
C PHE A 205 -2.59 8.20 27.12
N LYS A 206 -2.54 7.90 28.42
CA LYS A 206 -3.06 8.79 29.46
C LYS A 206 -2.36 10.17 29.38
N ASN A 207 -3.16 11.23 29.33
CA ASN A 207 -2.72 12.63 29.23
C ASN A 207 -2.04 13.02 27.91
N GLN A 208 -2.23 12.25 26.84
CA GLN A 208 -1.82 12.64 25.49
C GLN A 208 -3.07 12.81 24.62
N LYS A 209 -2.94 13.61 23.55
CA LYS A 209 -3.99 13.71 22.54
C LYS A 209 -3.67 12.73 21.42
N SER A 210 -4.71 12.05 20.93
CA SER A 210 -4.62 11.18 19.78
C SER A 210 -5.50 11.69 18.64
N LEU A 211 -5.07 11.43 17.41
CA LEU A 211 -5.77 11.79 16.18
C LEU A 211 -6.00 10.51 15.40
N VAL A 212 -7.24 10.26 15.01
CA VAL A 212 -7.57 9.30 13.94
C VAL A 212 -7.56 10.08 12.64
N ASN A 213 -6.71 9.70 11.69
CA ASN A 213 -6.55 10.46 10.44
C ASN A 213 -6.90 9.67 9.18
N ARG A 214 -7.10 8.36 9.29
CA ARG A 214 -7.71 7.53 8.25
C ARG A 214 -8.56 6.44 8.89
N VAL A 215 -9.71 6.19 8.27
CA VAL A 215 -10.52 5.00 8.48
C VAL A 215 -10.94 4.48 7.12
N GLU A 216 -10.77 3.17 6.87
CA GLU A 216 -11.16 2.53 5.62
C GLU A 216 -11.75 1.15 5.92
N LEU A 217 -12.90 0.82 5.32
CA LEU A 217 -13.42 -0.54 5.27
C LEU A 217 -12.85 -1.21 4.02
N CYS A 218 -12.15 -2.32 4.20
CA CYS A 218 -11.58 -3.08 3.09
C CYS A 218 -11.69 -4.59 3.34
N TYR A 219 -11.53 -5.38 2.28
CA TYR A 219 -11.21 -6.78 2.40
C TYR A 219 -9.71 -6.96 2.70
N PHE A 220 -9.41 -7.68 3.76
CA PHE A 220 -8.06 -7.97 4.20
C PHE A 220 -7.75 -9.46 4.02
N PRO A 221 -6.75 -9.82 3.20
CA PRO A 221 -6.36 -11.21 3.00
C PRO A 221 -5.79 -11.85 4.27
N MET A 222 -6.51 -12.84 4.79
CA MET A 222 -6.09 -13.69 5.91
C MET A 222 -5.47 -14.97 5.36
N VAL A 223 -4.20 -15.19 5.71
CA VAL A 223 -3.41 -16.33 5.27
C VAL A 223 -2.96 -17.10 6.51
N ASP A 224 -3.36 -18.36 6.58
CA ASP A 224 -3.08 -19.21 7.73
C ASP A 224 -1.75 -19.98 7.58
N THR A 225 -1.22 -20.09 6.35
CA THR A 225 0.03 -20.80 6.06
C THR A 225 0.84 -20.11 4.96
N PRO A 226 2.18 -20.07 5.05
CA PRO A 226 3.03 -19.68 3.92
C PRO A 226 2.63 -20.46 2.66
N HIS A 227 2.56 -19.78 1.52
CA HIS A 227 2.22 -20.35 0.20
C HIS A 227 0.77 -20.80 -0.01
N ALA A 228 -0.17 -20.40 0.88
CA ALA A 228 -1.58 -20.71 0.66
C ALA A 228 -2.06 -20.22 -0.72
N THR A 229 -2.64 -21.13 -1.52
CA THR A 229 -3.22 -20.80 -2.83
C THR A 229 -4.64 -20.25 -2.72
N GLU A 230 -5.26 -20.40 -1.55
CA GLU A 230 -6.57 -19.87 -1.22
C GLU A 230 -6.46 -19.07 0.07
N VAL A 231 -7.14 -17.92 0.13
CA VAL A 231 -7.12 -17.02 1.29
C VAL A 231 -8.54 -16.57 1.60
N ILE A 232 -8.79 -16.21 2.85
CA ILE A 232 -10.07 -15.60 3.23
C ILE A 232 -9.90 -14.08 3.12
N LEU A 233 -10.71 -13.45 2.29
CA LEU A 233 -10.86 -11.99 2.26
C LEU A 233 -11.80 -11.56 3.39
N GLN A 234 -11.24 -11.21 4.56
CA GLN A 234 -12.00 -10.80 5.74
C GLN A 234 -12.35 -9.30 5.65
N PRO A 235 -13.61 -8.89 5.85
CA PRO A 235 -13.92 -7.46 5.97
C PRO A 235 -13.29 -6.90 7.25
N VAL A 236 -12.52 -5.83 7.10
CA VAL A 236 -11.70 -5.21 8.16
C VAL A 236 -11.79 -3.70 8.07
N TRP A 237 -11.89 -3.05 9.22
CA TRP A 237 -11.64 -1.63 9.38
C TRP A 237 -10.15 -1.39 9.61
N VAL A 238 -9.52 -0.65 8.70
CA VAL A 238 -8.14 -0.14 8.83
C VAL A 238 -8.21 1.26 9.42
N VAL A 239 -7.54 1.47 10.55
CA VAL A 239 -7.54 2.75 11.27
C VAL A 239 -6.12 3.22 11.53
N ASP A 240 -5.78 4.37 10.98
CA ASP A 240 -4.49 5.03 11.20
C ASP A 240 -4.65 6.08 12.30
N THR A 241 -3.72 6.06 13.25
CA THR A 241 -3.76 6.93 14.43
C THR A 241 -2.41 7.53 14.76
N PHE A 242 -2.43 8.72 15.33
CA PHE A 242 -1.27 9.44 15.84
C PHE A 242 -1.47 9.79 17.30
N THR A 243 -0.39 9.80 18.07
CA THR A 243 -0.43 10.33 19.43
C THR A 243 0.78 11.22 19.68
N LEU A 244 0.53 12.42 20.23
CA LEU A 244 1.56 13.35 20.65
C LEU A 244 1.23 13.93 22.03
N THR A 245 2.28 14.33 22.75
CA THR A 245 2.19 15.14 23.98
C THR A 245 1.86 16.61 23.70
N SER A 246 1.73 17.02 22.43
CA SER A 246 1.45 18.40 22.02
C SER A 246 -0.04 18.67 21.89
N ASP A 247 -0.45 19.88 22.29
CA ASP A 247 -1.81 20.37 22.12
C ASP A 247 -2.18 20.68 20.65
N GLU A 248 -1.20 20.69 19.75
CA GLU A 248 -1.32 21.06 18.32
C GLU A 248 -1.65 19.88 17.37
N ILE A 249 -2.03 18.72 17.89
CA ILE A 249 -2.34 17.56 17.05
C ILE A 249 -3.60 17.84 16.20
N SER A 250 -3.46 17.84 14.89
CA SER A 250 -4.56 18.12 13.95
C SER A 250 -4.29 17.49 12.58
N LEU A 251 -5.33 17.39 11.74
CA LEU A 251 -5.18 16.96 10.35
C LEU A 251 -4.34 17.94 9.52
N GLU A 252 -4.21 19.19 9.96
CA GLU A 252 -3.44 20.22 9.26
C GLU A 252 -1.94 20.09 9.52
N SER A 253 -1.54 19.53 10.66
CA SER A 253 -0.16 19.36 11.10
C SER A 253 0.43 17.99 10.73
N LEU A 254 -0.10 17.34 9.68
CA LEU A 254 0.32 16.00 9.27
C LEU A 254 1.80 15.91 8.86
N ASP A 255 2.39 17.03 8.44
CA ASP A 255 3.79 17.21 8.09
C ASP A 255 4.76 17.12 9.28
N LYS A 256 4.25 17.32 10.50
CA LYS A 256 5.04 17.26 11.74
C LYS A 256 5.22 15.84 12.27
N PHE A 257 4.51 14.84 11.74
CA PHE A 257 4.59 13.47 12.24
C PHE A 257 5.72 12.67 11.60
N GLN A 258 6.40 11.86 12.42
CA GLN A 258 7.44 10.94 11.97
C GLN A 258 6.96 9.48 12.00
N SER A 259 7.59 8.63 11.17
CA SER A 259 7.45 7.19 11.22
C SER A 259 7.75 6.68 12.65
N GLY A 260 6.80 5.97 13.27
CA GLY A 260 6.88 5.47 14.66
C GLY A 260 6.01 6.23 15.68
N GLN A 261 5.49 7.42 15.35
CA GLN A 261 4.42 8.08 16.13
C GLN A 261 3.01 7.72 15.63
N HIS A 262 2.98 6.85 14.64
CA HIS A 262 1.81 6.35 13.93
C HIS A 262 1.52 4.92 14.36
N VAL A 263 0.26 4.59 14.65
CA VAL A 263 -0.20 3.23 14.89
C VAL A 263 -1.37 2.92 13.97
N ARG A 264 -1.23 1.85 13.19
CA ARG A 264 -2.30 1.25 12.41
C ARG A 264 -2.98 0.11 13.17
N TYR A 265 -4.30 0.14 13.23
CA TYR A 265 -5.14 -0.94 13.72
C TYR A 265 -5.87 -1.59 12.56
N PHE A 266 -5.93 -2.92 12.60
CA PHE A 266 -6.81 -3.72 11.76
C PHE A 266 -7.86 -4.34 12.68
N VAL A 267 -9.12 -3.95 12.49
CA VAL A 267 -10.24 -4.39 13.31
C VAL A 267 -11.18 -5.21 12.44
N ASP A 268 -11.42 -6.47 12.81
CA ASP A 268 -12.43 -7.30 12.16
C ASP A 268 -13.77 -6.57 12.16
N ALA A 269 -14.28 -6.28 10.96
CA ALA A 269 -15.51 -5.52 10.82
C ALA A 269 -16.73 -6.29 11.30
N THR A 270 -16.67 -7.63 11.39
CA THR A 270 -17.81 -8.46 11.78
C THR A 270 -17.95 -8.61 13.29
N THR A 271 -16.84 -8.54 14.02
CA THR A 271 -16.79 -8.79 15.47
C THR A 271 -16.33 -7.59 16.29
N GLY A 272 -15.66 -6.61 15.68
CA GLY A 272 -14.95 -5.54 16.37
C GLY A 272 -13.66 -5.98 17.06
N ALA A 273 -13.21 -7.23 16.83
CA ALA A 273 -11.96 -7.73 17.38
C ALA A 273 -10.75 -7.10 16.68
N TYR A 274 -9.72 -6.75 17.43
CA TYR A 274 -8.46 -6.27 16.86
C TYR A 274 -7.65 -7.46 16.34
N LEU A 275 -7.46 -7.53 15.03
CA LEU A 275 -6.71 -8.59 14.35
C LEU A 275 -5.21 -8.33 14.41
N VAL A 276 -4.80 -7.10 14.06
CA VAL A 276 -3.40 -6.67 14.04
C VAL A 276 -3.27 -5.29 14.68
N ILE A 277 -2.20 -5.11 15.44
CA ILE A 277 -1.83 -3.85 16.08
C ILE A 277 -0.38 -3.55 15.69
N GLY A 278 -0.19 -2.63 14.75
CA GLY A 278 1.12 -2.12 14.37
C GLY A 278 1.75 -2.82 13.17
N ASP A 279 1.56 -2.23 11.98
CA ASP A 279 2.66 -2.14 11.03
C ASP A 279 3.65 -1.11 11.58
N MET A 280 4.52 -1.54 12.50
CA MET A 280 5.78 -0.84 12.69
C MET A 280 6.80 -1.57 11.82
N ILE A 281 7.11 -1.00 10.65
CA ILE A 281 8.41 -1.24 10.05
C ILE A 281 9.42 -0.55 10.96
N THR A 282 9.82 -1.22 12.04
CA THR A 282 11.16 -1.04 12.57
C THR A 282 12.09 -1.57 11.49
N HIS A 283 12.87 -0.69 10.86
CA HIS A 283 13.85 -1.06 9.85
C HIS A 283 14.60 -2.35 10.22
N GLN A 284 14.34 -3.43 9.47
CA GLN A 284 15.26 -4.53 9.12
C GLN A 284 14.46 -5.70 8.52
N CYS A 285 14.42 -5.76 7.19
CA CYS A 285 14.58 -6.98 6.42
C CYS A 285 15.61 -6.67 5.33
#